data_AF-A0AAN9AZC1-F1
#
_entry.id   AF-A0AAN9AZC1-F1
#
_cell.length_a   1.000
_cell.length_b   1.000
_cell.length_c   1.000
_cell.angle_alpha   90.00
_cell.angle_beta   90.00
_cell.angle_gamma   90.00
#
_symmetry.space_group_name_H-M   'P 1'
#
loop_
_entity.id
_entity.type
_entity.pdbx_description
1 polymer ?
#
loop_
_entity_poly.entity_id
_entity_poly.type
_entity_poly.pdbx_seq_one_letter_code
_entity_poly.pdbx_strand_id
1 'polypeptide(L)'
;MNKEKLEGMTAAEQLQWKQLHQPDCSINHEGSAKSMERDAALEFWGRSVERHNLKYRTMLSDGDSTAFNALAAAQPYGPTRPITKLECTNHLPKRMGTALRKASKDGRLSGRGEGRLTKEKCQRLQNYFRSAILNNLEDQRAMEQAIWATFFHVTSTDEDPHHDRCPGGPASWCFFQRARAEGQPPPPHAGHNGTALSREVSHAVLPIYRRMTNPILLKRVAHGKTQNSNESLHNVMWGHCPKEVFVGKDRVEAATAEAVAKFNRGNFALAQVMDHMSLPITELTHSALAKKDKVRVQKAERATDVAAVAARRARCAGRQRQLEQREDQEGEVYGAGLMGDGGE
;
A
#
# COMPACT_ATOMS: atom_id res chain seq x y z
N MET A 1 28.41 8.35 -5.59
CA MET A 1 29.57 9.16 -5.99
C MET A 1 29.52 10.47 -5.21
N ASN A 2 30.51 10.75 -4.36
CA ASN A 2 30.52 11.99 -3.57
C ASN A 2 30.98 13.13 -4.49
N LYS A 3 30.02 13.87 -5.07
CA LYS A 3 30.28 14.93 -6.05
C LYS A 3 31.18 16.01 -5.47
N GLU A 4 31.05 16.30 -4.18
CA GLU A 4 31.86 17.30 -3.46
C GLU A 4 33.35 16.96 -3.44
N LYS A 5 33.73 15.67 -3.48
CA LYS A 5 35.14 15.26 -3.55
C LYS A 5 35.77 15.48 -4.93
N LEU A 6 34.95 15.52 -5.99
CA LEU A 6 35.42 15.63 -7.38
C LEU A 6 35.45 17.09 -7.85
N GLU A 7 34.63 17.96 -7.26
CA GLU A 7 34.48 19.37 -7.65
C GLU A 7 35.74 20.23 -7.45
N GLY A 8 36.69 19.78 -6.64
CA GLY A 8 37.99 20.44 -6.42
C GLY A 8 39.18 19.83 -7.16
N MET A 9 38.98 18.75 -7.95
CA MET A 9 40.07 18.03 -8.63
C MET A 9 40.22 18.48 -10.08
N THR A 10 41.46 18.55 -10.56
CA THR A 10 41.77 18.71 -11.99
C THR A 10 41.31 17.48 -12.79
N ALA A 11 41.16 17.63 -14.11
CA ALA A 11 40.72 16.52 -14.97
C ALA A 11 41.65 15.28 -14.90
N ALA A 12 42.96 15.50 -14.72
CA ALA A 12 43.93 14.41 -14.57
C ALA A 12 43.77 13.68 -13.23
N GLU A 13 43.55 14.41 -12.15
CA GLU A 13 43.30 13.84 -10.82
C GLU A 13 41.97 13.07 -10.77
N GLN A 14 40.93 13.57 -11.43
CA GLN A 14 39.65 12.84 -11.55
C GLN A 14 39.82 11.53 -12.33
N LEU A 15 40.62 11.53 -13.40
CA LEU A 15 40.89 10.32 -14.18
C LEU A 15 41.67 9.29 -13.36
N GLN A 16 42.71 9.71 -12.66
CA GLN A 16 43.50 8.84 -11.78
C GLN A 16 42.65 8.29 -10.64
N TRP A 17 41.86 9.14 -9.98
CA TRP A 17 40.92 8.71 -8.95
C TRP A 17 39.92 7.69 -9.49
N LYS A 18 39.35 7.92 -10.67
CA LYS A 18 38.39 6.99 -11.29
C LYS A 18 39.02 5.64 -11.59
N GLN A 19 40.25 5.61 -12.11
CA GLN A 19 40.98 4.37 -12.38
C GLN A 19 41.28 3.58 -11.10
N LEU A 20 41.66 4.25 -10.01
CA LEU A 20 41.93 3.62 -8.72
C LEU A 20 40.64 3.19 -8.00
N HIS A 21 39.55 3.93 -8.16
CA HIS A 21 38.27 3.66 -7.47
C HIS A 21 37.43 2.60 -8.18
N GLN A 22 37.53 2.48 -9.51
CA GLN A 22 36.70 1.56 -10.30
C GLN A 22 36.74 0.10 -9.82
N PRO A 23 37.89 -0.49 -9.42
CA PRO A 23 37.95 -1.84 -8.90
C PRO A 23 37.14 -2.05 -7.61
N ASP A 24 37.08 -1.04 -6.74
CA ASP A 24 36.43 -1.10 -5.43
C ASP A 24 35.04 -0.43 -5.42
N CYS A 25 34.55 0.02 -6.57
CA CYS A 25 33.30 0.74 -6.66
C CYS A 25 32.11 -0.22 -6.58
N SER A 26 31.32 -0.10 -5.51
CA SER A 26 30.10 -0.91 -5.32
C SER A 26 28.84 -0.28 -5.91
N ILE A 27 28.97 0.75 -6.77
CA ILE A 27 27.81 1.40 -7.39
C ILE A 27 27.16 0.43 -8.37
N ASN A 28 25.84 0.25 -8.26
CA ASN A 28 25.07 -0.68 -9.09
C ASN A 28 23.91 -0.02 -9.84
N HIS A 29 23.78 1.30 -9.73
CA HIS A 29 22.73 2.08 -10.39
C HIS A 29 23.24 3.46 -10.75
N GLU A 30 22.92 3.90 -11.96
CA GLU A 30 23.16 5.26 -12.43
C GLU A 30 21.82 5.95 -12.72
N GLY A 31 21.67 7.19 -12.27
CA GLY A 31 20.47 7.98 -12.45
C GLY A 31 19.73 8.27 -11.14
N SER A 32 18.43 8.59 -11.25
CA SER A 32 17.62 9.01 -10.11
C SER A 32 17.17 7.82 -9.25
N ALA A 33 16.93 8.07 -7.95
CA ALA A 33 16.32 7.06 -7.07
C ALA A 33 14.95 6.58 -7.59
N LYS A 34 14.20 7.44 -8.29
CA LYS A 34 12.89 7.09 -8.89
C LYS A 34 13.01 6.12 -10.07
N SER A 35 14.15 6.03 -10.74
CA SER A 35 14.34 5.10 -11.86
C SER A 35 14.80 3.71 -11.41
N MET A 36 15.33 3.59 -10.18
CA MET A 36 15.84 2.32 -9.64
C MET A 36 14.84 1.17 -9.73
N GLU A 37 13.56 1.41 -9.41
CA GLU A 37 12.54 0.36 -9.45
C GLU A 37 12.33 -0.18 -10.88
N ARG A 38 12.29 0.72 -11.86
CA ARG A 38 12.15 0.37 -13.27
C ARG A 38 13.37 -0.39 -13.77
N ASP A 39 14.56 0.11 -13.47
CA ASP A 39 15.82 -0.43 -13.98
C ASP A 39 16.11 -1.80 -13.35
N ALA A 40 15.86 -1.96 -12.05
CA ALA A 40 15.94 -3.25 -11.37
C ALA A 40 14.92 -4.26 -11.92
N ALA A 41 13.69 -3.83 -12.24
CA ALA A 41 12.70 -4.71 -12.85
C ALA A 41 13.14 -5.19 -14.24
N LEU A 42 13.67 -4.31 -15.09
CA LEU A 42 14.20 -4.71 -16.39
C LEU A 42 15.34 -5.72 -16.26
N GLU A 43 16.28 -5.47 -15.35
CA GLU A 43 17.41 -6.37 -15.10
C GLU A 43 16.94 -7.75 -14.58
N PHE A 44 16.11 -7.77 -13.55
CA PHE A 44 15.65 -9.01 -12.92
C PHE A 44 14.84 -9.88 -13.87
N TRP A 45 13.95 -9.28 -14.67
CA TRP A 45 13.15 -10.04 -15.64
C TRP A 45 14.00 -10.45 -16.84
N GLY A 46 14.90 -9.60 -17.33
CA GLY A 46 15.78 -9.90 -18.45
C GLY A 46 16.69 -11.10 -18.20
N ARG A 47 17.33 -11.18 -17.02
CA ARG A 47 18.27 -12.27 -16.69
C ARG A 47 17.61 -13.53 -16.11
N SER A 48 16.30 -13.53 -15.89
CA SER A 48 15.61 -14.59 -15.13
C SER A 48 15.66 -15.97 -15.79
N VAL A 49 15.54 -16.06 -17.11
CA VAL A 49 15.59 -17.33 -17.84
C VAL A 49 17.00 -17.89 -17.84
N GLU A 50 17.98 -17.06 -18.18
CA GLU A 50 19.38 -17.45 -18.25
C GLU A 50 19.93 -17.89 -16.88
N ARG A 51 19.69 -17.10 -15.83
CA ARG A 51 20.27 -17.37 -14.50
C ARG A 51 19.51 -18.39 -13.68
N HIS A 52 18.19 -18.50 -13.88
CA HIS A 52 17.33 -19.24 -12.96
C HIS A 52 16.33 -20.17 -13.66
N ASN A 53 16.34 -20.25 -15.00
CA ASN A 53 15.38 -21.00 -15.79
C ASN A 53 13.91 -20.66 -15.41
N LEU A 54 13.65 -19.39 -15.11
CA LEU A 54 12.37 -18.91 -14.57
C LEU A 54 11.77 -17.82 -15.46
N LYS A 55 10.44 -17.86 -15.65
CA LYS A 55 9.69 -16.80 -16.33
C LYS A 55 8.63 -16.21 -15.40
N TYR A 56 8.70 -14.91 -15.15
CA TYR A 56 7.69 -14.18 -14.39
C TYR A 56 6.45 -13.91 -15.26
N ARG A 57 5.32 -14.51 -14.92
CA ARG A 57 4.07 -14.31 -15.68
C ARG A 57 3.31 -13.03 -15.29
N THR A 58 3.46 -12.63 -14.03
CA THR A 58 2.56 -11.67 -13.41
C THR A 58 3.32 -10.70 -12.53
N MET A 59 3.00 -9.41 -12.62
CA MET A 59 3.53 -8.37 -11.75
C MET A 59 2.38 -7.78 -10.92
N LEU A 60 2.49 -7.89 -9.59
CA LEU A 60 1.61 -7.18 -8.66
C LEU A 60 2.25 -5.84 -8.32
N SER A 61 1.58 -4.75 -8.71
CA SER A 61 2.08 -3.40 -8.48
C SER A 61 0.95 -2.46 -8.02
N ASP A 62 1.36 -1.25 -7.69
CA ASP A 62 0.45 -0.14 -7.50
C ASP A 62 -0.10 0.39 -8.84
N GLY A 63 -0.96 1.41 -8.74
CA GLY A 63 -1.77 1.92 -9.83
C GLY A 63 -0.97 2.38 -11.04
N ASP A 64 -0.07 3.35 -10.86
CA ASP A 64 0.87 3.75 -11.90
C ASP A 64 2.22 3.11 -11.60
N SER A 65 2.74 2.32 -12.52
CA SER A 65 4.00 1.60 -12.35
C SER A 65 4.85 1.78 -13.61
N THR A 66 5.82 2.67 -13.49
CA THR A 66 6.85 2.89 -14.51
C THR A 66 7.61 1.60 -14.83
N ALA A 67 7.81 0.75 -13.82
CA ALA A 67 8.40 -0.58 -13.96
C ALA A 67 7.56 -1.50 -14.85
N PHE A 68 6.24 -1.59 -14.62
CA PHE A 68 5.36 -2.41 -15.48
C PHE A 68 5.38 -1.92 -16.93
N ASN A 69 5.29 -0.60 -17.15
CA ASN A 69 5.28 -0.03 -18.50
C ASN A 69 6.60 -0.34 -19.24
N ALA A 70 7.73 -0.23 -18.55
CA ALA A 70 9.02 -0.58 -19.13
C ALA A 70 9.12 -2.08 -19.46
N LEU A 71 8.64 -2.96 -18.57
CA LEU A 71 8.60 -4.41 -18.82
C LEU A 71 7.69 -4.78 -20.00
N ALA A 72 6.53 -4.12 -20.11
CA ALA A 72 5.59 -4.34 -21.20
C ALA A 72 6.21 -3.94 -22.56
N ALA A 73 7.01 -2.87 -22.58
CA ALA A 73 7.75 -2.46 -23.77
C ALA A 73 8.94 -3.38 -24.09
N ALA A 74 9.70 -3.79 -23.07
CA ALA A 74 10.88 -4.63 -23.24
C ALA A 74 10.57 -6.08 -23.65
N GLN A 75 9.38 -6.57 -23.35
CA GLN A 75 8.92 -7.93 -23.69
C GLN A 75 9.98 -9.02 -23.41
N PRO A 76 10.46 -9.17 -22.16
CA PRO A 76 11.60 -10.02 -21.82
C PRO A 76 11.42 -11.51 -22.18
N TYR A 77 10.18 -11.94 -22.43
CA TYR A 77 9.84 -13.31 -22.82
C TYR A 77 9.21 -13.42 -24.21
N GLY A 78 9.32 -12.35 -25.01
CA GLY A 78 8.74 -12.23 -26.35
C GLY A 78 7.26 -11.82 -26.36
N PRO A 79 6.73 -11.48 -27.54
CA PRO A 79 5.38 -10.93 -27.70
C PRO A 79 4.27 -11.95 -27.41
N THR A 80 4.57 -13.25 -27.51
CA THR A 80 3.59 -14.33 -27.27
C THR A 80 3.36 -14.60 -25.78
N ARG A 81 4.18 -14.02 -24.90
CA ARG A 81 4.12 -14.23 -23.44
C ARG A 81 4.15 -12.90 -22.69
N PRO A 82 3.13 -12.04 -22.86
CA PRO A 82 3.09 -10.75 -22.19
C PRO A 82 2.93 -10.91 -20.67
N ILE A 83 3.56 -10.01 -19.93
CA ILE A 83 3.46 -9.97 -18.47
C ILE A 83 2.08 -9.41 -18.09
N THR A 84 1.37 -10.13 -17.23
CA THR A 84 0.06 -9.70 -16.73
C THR A 84 0.23 -8.75 -15.55
N LYS A 85 -0.39 -7.57 -15.63
CA LYS A 85 -0.47 -6.65 -14.49
C LYS A 85 -1.58 -7.06 -13.53
N LEU A 86 -1.27 -7.15 -12.24
CA LEU A 86 -2.22 -7.16 -11.14
C LEU A 86 -2.10 -5.87 -10.32
N GLU A 87 -3.21 -5.45 -9.75
CA GLU A 87 -3.32 -4.24 -8.94
C GLU A 87 -3.40 -4.62 -7.46
N CYS A 88 -2.68 -3.88 -6.62
CA CYS A 88 -2.76 -4.09 -5.17
C CYS A 88 -4.16 -3.73 -4.63
N THR A 89 -4.82 -4.71 -4.01
CA THR A 89 -6.18 -4.55 -3.46
C THR A 89 -6.25 -3.50 -2.34
N ASN A 90 -5.15 -3.27 -1.60
CA ASN A 90 -5.11 -2.23 -0.57
C ASN A 90 -4.90 -0.81 -1.14
N HIS A 91 -4.30 -0.68 -2.33
CA HIS A 91 -4.03 0.63 -2.93
C HIS A 91 -5.23 1.18 -3.70
N LEU A 92 -6.09 0.32 -4.25
CA LEU A 92 -7.29 0.77 -4.96
C LEU A 92 -8.23 1.62 -4.08
N PRO A 93 -8.59 1.23 -2.84
CA PRO A 93 -9.36 2.09 -1.94
C PRO A 93 -8.61 3.35 -1.51
N LYS A 94 -7.30 3.30 -1.32
CA LYS A 94 -6.51 4.50 -1.02
C LYS A 94 -6.59 5.53 -2.15
N ARG A 95 -6.54 5.09 -3.41
CA ARG A 95 -6.76 5.95 -4.59
C ARG A 95 -8.13 6.62 -4.56
N MET A 96 -9.19 5.85 -4.22
CA MET A 96 -10.54 6.40 -4.03
C MET A 96 -10.53 7.52 -2.98
N GLY A 97 -9.99 7.23 -1.79
CA GLY A 97 -9.91 8.20 -0.70
C GLY A 97 -9.12 9.45 -1.06
N THR A 98 -7.99 9.30 -1.78
CA THR A 98 -7.19 10.45 -2.23
C THR A 98 -7.97 11.30 -3.24
N ALA A 99 -8.70 10.69 -4.16
CA ALA A 99 -9.56 11.42 -5.10
C ALA A 99 -10.68 12.18 -4.38
N LEU A 100 -11.32 11.55 -3.39
CA LEU A 100 -12.36 12.19 -2.57
C LEU A 100 -11.82 13.36 -1.75
N ARG A 101 -10.67 13.17 -1.08
CA ARG A 101 -10.00 14.25 -0.32
C ARG A 101 -9.52 15.38 -1.22
N LYS A 102 -9.13 15.09 -2.46
CA LYS A 102 -8.81 16.15 -3.45
C LYS A 102 -10.06 16.92 -3.83
N ALA A 103 -11.19 16.24 -4.06
CA ALA A 103 -12.48 16.89 -4.33
C ALA A 103 -12.95 17.74 -3.14
N SER A 104 -12.73 17.29 -1.90
CA SER A 104 -13.07 18.05 -0.69
C SER A 104 -12.19 19.28 -0.45
N LYS A 105 -11.18 19.56 -1.28
CA LYS A 105 -10.45 20.83 -1.22
C LYS A 105 -11.21 21.97 -1.91
N ASP A 106 -12.18 21.64 -2.76
CA ASP A 106 -13.10 22.63 -3.29
C ASP A 106 -14.01 23.12 -2.13
N GLY A 107 -13.96 24.41 -1.83
CA GLY A 107 -14.77 25.04 -0.79
C GLY A 107 -16.27 24.86 -1.01
N ARG A 108 -16.71 24.64 -2.26
CA ARG A 108 -18.10 24.33 -2.58
C ARG A 108 -18.49 22.93 -2.15
N LEU A 109 -17.56 21.99 -2.12
CA LEU A 109 -17.85 20.57 -1.83
C LEU A 109 -17.59 20.20 -0.36
N SER A 110 -16.95 21.07 0.40
CA SER A 110 -16.52 20.85 1.78
C SER A 110 -17.27 21.73 2.79
N GLY A 111 -16.89 21.65 4.07
CA GLY A 111 -17.47 22.44 5.16
C GLY A 111 -18.41 21.65 6.09
N ARG A 112 -19.06 22.38 7.02
CA ARG A 112 -19.92 21.83 8.09
C ARG A 112 -21.38 21.62 7.68
N GLY A 113 -21.75 21.97 6.45
CA GLY A 113 -23.10 21.81 5.94
C GLY A 113 -23.50 20.33 5.77
N GLU A 114 -24.79 20.05 5.85
CA GLU A 114 -25.33 18.74 5.55
C GLU A 114 -24.95 18.32 4.11
N GLY A 115 -24.68 17.03 3.91
CA GLY A 115 -24.32 16.53 2.58
C GLY A 115 -22.91 16.90 2.07
N ARG A 116 -22.12 17.71 2.77
CA ARG A 116 -20.74 18.08 2.37
C ARG A 116 -19.74 16.95 2.55
N LEU A 117 -18.62 16.99 1.82
CA LEU A 117 -17.49 16.06 1.98
C LEU A 117 -16.60 16.49 3.15
N THR A 118 -16.80 15.87 4.30
CA THR A 118 -15.85 15.95 5.43
C THR A 118 -14.75 14.89 5.31
N LYS A 119 -13.69 15.02 6.10
CA LYS A 119 -12.61 14.02 6.19
C LYS A 119 -13.15 12.66 6.62
N GLU A 120 -14.06 12.63 7.59
CA GLU A 120 -14.71 11.43 8.12
C GLU A 120 -15.56 10.77 7.04
N LYS A 121 -16.33 11.55 6.27
CA LYS A 121 -17.12 11.02 5.15
C LYS A 121 -16.22 10.44 4.06
N CYS A 122 -15.14 11.12 3.68
CA CYS A 122 -14.16 10.58 2.74
C CYS A 122 -13.61 9.23 3.21
N GLN A 123 -13.31 9.09 4.51
CA GLN A 123 -12.85 7.84 5.10
C GLN A 123 -13.93 6.75 5.09
N ARG A 124 -15.19 7.09 5.40
CA ARG A 124 -16.32 6.15 5.34
C ARG A 124 -16.56 5.64 3.91
N LEU A 125 -16.60 6.54 2.92
CA LEU A 125 -16.75 6.17 1.50
C LEU A 125 -15.59 5.28 1.03
N GLN A 126 -14.35 5.61 1.41
CA GLN A 126 -13.19 4.76 1.15
C GLN A 126 -13.35 3.35 1.77
N ASN A 127 -13.91 3.25 2.98
CA ASN A 127 -14.15 1.98 3.66
C ASN A 127 -15.29 1.17 3.02
N TYR A 128 -16.37 1.82 2.58
CA TYR A 128 -17.44 1.19 1.82
C TYR A 128 -16.91 0.61 0.51
N PHE A 129 -16.15 1.40 -0.24
CA PHE A 129 -15.51 0.96 -1.46
C PHE A 129 -14.54 -0.21 -1.22
N ARG A 130 -13.73 -0.16 -0.15
CA ARG A 130 -12.88 -1.29 0.26
C ARG A 130 -13.69 -2.55 0.54
N SER A 131 -14.78 -2.43 1.30
CA SER A 131 -15.61 -3.57 1.70
C SER A 131 -16.32 -4.19 0.50
N ALA A 132 -16.81 -3.36 -0.43
CA ALA A 132 -17.39 -3.82 -1.70
C ALA A 132 -16.39 -4.63 -2.53
N ILE A 133 -15.10 -4.26 -2.55
CA ILE A 133 -14.05 -5.04 -3.21
C ILE A 133 -13.79 -6.35 -2.47
N LEU A 134 -13.53 -6.29 -1.15
CA LEU A 134 -13.09 -7.46 -0.38
C LEU A 134 -14.18 -8.53 -0.21
N ASN A 135 -15.45 -8.13 -0.17
CA ASN A 135 -16.57 -9.07 -0.03
C ASN A 135 -17.01 -9.70 -1.36
N ASN A 136 -16.46 -9.24 -2.49
CA ASN A 136 -16.81 -9.71 -3.82
C ASN A 136 -15.54 -10.00 -4.64
N LEU A 137 -14.51 -10.55 -3.97
CA LEU A 137 -13.34 -11.06 -4.68
C LEU A 137 -13.76 -12.15 -5.67
N GLU A 138 -12.97 -12.34 -6.72
CA GLU A 138 -13.21 -13.30 -7.81
C GLU A 138 -14.45 -13.01 -8.70
N ASP A 139 -15.47 -12.30 -8.20
CA ASP A 139 -16.64 -11.87 -8.98
C ASP A 139 -16.60 -10.37 -9.31
N GLN A 140 -16.14 -10.07 -10.53
CA GLN A 140 -16.04 -8.69 -11.02
C GLN A 140 -17.41 -7.99 -11.10
N ARG A 141 -18.48 -8.71 -11.47
CA ARG A 141 -19.80 -8.12 -11.67
C ARG A 141 -20.44 -7.81 -10.33
N ALA A 142 -20.38 -8.74 -9.38
CA ALA A 142 -20.84 -8.51 -8.01
C ALA A 142 -20.06 -7.37 -7.34
N MET A 143 -18.75 -7.30 -7.58
CA MET A 143 -17.91 -6.19 -7.09
C MET A 143 -18.37 -4.84 -7.63
N GLU A 144 -18.60 -4.73 -8.95
CA GLU A 144 -19.10 -3.51 -9.56
C GLU A 144 -20.47 -3.11 -8.99
N GLN A 145 -21.40 -4.07 -8.89
CA GLN A 145 -22.73 -3.84 -8.33
C GLN A 145 -22.67 -3.37 -6.88
N ALA A 146 -21.83 -3.98 -6.05
CA ALA A 146 -21.63 -3.60 -4.66
C ALA A 146 -21.01 -2.20 -4.54
N ILE A 147 -20.06 -1.83 -5.41
CA ILE A 147 -19.50 -0.48 -5.43
C ILE A 147 -20.58 0.55 -5.81
N TRP A 148 -21.40 0.26 -6.82
CA TRP A 148 -22.49 1.17 -7.20
C TRP A 148 -23.56 1.26 -6.13
N ALA A 149 -23.87 0.17 -5.42
CA ALA A 149 -24.80 0.17 -4.31
C ALA A 149 -24.41 1.17 -3.22
N THR A 150 -23.11 1.29 -2.91
CA THR A 150 -22.65 2.26 -1.92
C THR A 150 -22.80 3.69 -2.41
N PHE A 151 -22.59 3.97 -3.70
CA PHE A 151 -22.84 5.28 -4.29
C PHE A 151 -24.33 5.65 -4.18
N PHE A 152 -25.22 4.81 -4.68
CA PHE A 152 -26.67 5.08 -4.65
C PHE A 152 -27.21 5.22 -3.23
N HIS A 153 -26.71 4.41 -2.29
CA HIS A 153 -27.08 4.54 -0.89
C HIS A 153 -26.72 5.92 -0.29
N VAL A 154 -25.55 6.47 -0.62
CA VAL A 154 -25.13 7.76 -0.06
C VAL A 154 -25.75 8.97 -0.76
N THR A 155 -26.35 8.77 -1.94
CA THR A 155 -27.12 9.81 -2.65
C THR A 155 -28.63 9.72 -2.41
N SER A 156 -29.08 8.70 -1.68
CA SER A 156 -30.49 8.43 -1.41
C SER A 156 -31.10 9.44 -0.43
N THR A 157 -32.34 9.86 -0.69
CA THR A 157 -33.15 10.71 0.20
C THR A 157 -34.51 10.07 0.47
N ASP A 158 -35.31 10.66 1.37
CA ASP A 158 -36.67 10.18 1.66
C ASP A 158 -37.60 10.38 0.45
N GLU A 159 -37.40 11.44 -0.33
CA GLU A 159 -38.16 11.74 -1.55
C GLU A 159 -37.72 10.90 -2.76
N ASP A 160 -36.45 10.51 -2.81
CA ASP A 160 -35.85 9.74 -3.90
C ASP A 160 -34.98 8.57 -3.36
N PRO A 161 -35.63 7.49 -2.89
CA PRO A 161 -34.95 6.37 -2.23
C PRO A 161 -34.24 5.45 -3.24
N HIS A 162 -32.94 5.25 -3.06
CA HIS A 162 -32.08 4.50 -3.97
C HIS A 162 -31.45 3.25 -3.33
N HIS A 163 -32.25 2.44 -2.65
CA HIS A 163 -31.76 1.28 -1.87
C HIS A 163 -31.81 -0.07 -2.59
N ASP A 164 -32.35 -0.13 -3.81
CA ASP A 164 -32.58 -1.40 -4.54
C ASP A 164 -31.31 -2.22 -4.80
N ARG A 165 -30.15 -1.55 -4.88
CA ARG A 165 -28.86 -2.21 -5.10
C ARG A 165 -28.15 -2.62 -3.80
N CYS A 166 -28.65 -2.16 -2.65
CA CYS A 166 -28.12 -2.57 -1.36
C CYS A 166 -28.41 -4.06 -1.12
N PRO A 167 -27.56 -4.78 -0.36
CA PRO A 167 -27.85 -6.17 -0.01
C PRO A 167 -29.17 -6.24 0.77
N GLY A 168 -29.98 -7.25 0.48
CA GLY A 168 -31.22 -7.51 1.21
C GLY A 168 -30.98 -8.24 2.54
N GLY A 169 -32.06 -8.40 3.30
CA GLY A 169 -32.09 -9.23 4.50
C GLY A 169 -31.80 -8.48 5.81
N PRO A 170 -32.06 -9.12 6.96
CA PRO A 170 -31.94 -8.48 8.28
C PRO A 170 -30.48 -8.15 8.64
N ALA A 171 -29.52 -8.88 8.08
CA ALA A 171 -28.08 -8.62 8.24
C ALA A 171 -27.55 -7.51 7.30
N SER A 172 -28.41 -6.84 6.54
CA SER A 172 -27.99 -5.77 5.64
C SER A 172 -27.39 -4.60 6.41
N TRP A 173 -26.30 -4.05 5.86
CA TRP A 173 -25.73 -2.80 6.34
C TRP A 173 -26.61 -1.60 5.98
N CYS A 174 -27.55 -1.75 5.03
CA CYS A 174 -28.49 -0.72 4.64
C CYS A 174 -29.72 -0.76 5.55
N PHE A 175 -29.98 0.35 6.26
CA PHE A 175 -31.10 0.47 7.18
C PHE A 175 -32.45 0.22 6.49
N PHE A 176 -32.60 0.70 5.25
CA PHE A 176 -33.83 0.59 4.48
C PHE A 176 -34.14 -0.87 4.13
N GLN A 177 -33.14 -1.62 3.65
CA GLN A 177 -33.30 -3.03 3.31
C GLN A 177 -33.50 -3.91 4.54
N ARG A 178 -32.89 -3.56 5.68
CA ARG A 178 -33.13 -4.25 6.95
C ARG A 178 -34.57 -4.10 7.41
N ALA A 179 -35.10 -2.88 7.46
CA ALA A 179 -36.49 -2.63 7.84
C ALA A 179 -37.47 -3.38 6.92
N ARG A 180 -37.23 -3.34 5.60
CA ARG A 180 -38.02 -4.08 4.60
C ARG A 180 -37.99 -5.59 4.84
N ALA A 181 -36.83 -6.16 5.18
CA ALA A 181 -36.70 -7.59 5.48
C ALA A 181 -37.41 -8.01 6.78
N GLU A 182 -37.51 -7.10 7.74
CA GLU A 182 -38.22 -7.28 9.01
C GLU A 182 -39.74 -6.98 8.92
N GLY A 183 -40.23 -6.61 7.73
CA GLY A 183 -41.62 -6.21 7.51
C GLY A 183 -42.01 -4.88 8.16
N GLN A 184 -41.01 -4.05 8.50
CA GLN A 184 -41.20 -2.75 9.14
C GLN A 184 -41.10 -1.61 8.12
N PRO A 185 -41.77 -0.47 8.34
CA PRO A 185 -41.58 0.71 7.53
C PRO A 185 -40.12 1.21 7.67
N PRO A 186 -39.45 1.56 6.56
CA PRO A 186 -38.10 2.13 6.62
C PRO A 186 -38.07 3.43 7.45
N PRO A 187 -37.08 3.60 8.35
CA PRO A 187 -36.92 4.86 9.06
C PRO A 187 -36.48 5.98 8.10
N PRO A 188 -36.64 7.26 8.48
CA PRO A 188 -36.21 8.38 7.65
C PRO A 188 -34.69 8.40 7.47
N HIS A 189 -34.21 8.97 6.36
CA HIS A 189 -32.78 9.08 6.08
C HIS A 189 -32.06 9.93 7.12
N ALA A 190 -32.74 10.96 7.65
CA ALA A 190 -32.24 11.77 8.76
C ALA A 190 -31.90 10.87 9.96
N GLY A 191 -30.66 11.00 10.46
CA GLY A 191 -30.14 10.18 11.56
C GLY A 191 -29.72 8.75 11.19
N HIS A 192 -30.17 8.20 10.06
CA HIS A 192 -29.89 6.82 9.65
C HIS A 192 -28.90 6.71 8.48
N ASN A 193 -28.69 7.79 7.72
CA ASN A 193 -27.65 7.90 6.69
C ASN A 193 -26.61 8.98 7.03
N GLY A 194 -25.73 8.71 8.00
CA GLY A 194 -24.64 9.64 8.35
C GLY A 194 -23.59 9.87 7.25
N THR A 195 -23.76 9.24 6.08
CA THR A 195 -22.91 9.40 4.89
C THR A 195 -23.62 10.09 3.73
N ALA A 196 -24.84 10.59 3.94
CA ALA A 196 -25.59 11.30 2.91
C ALA A 196 -24.76 12.43 2.27
N LEU A 197 -24.85 12.53 0.95
CA LEU A 197 -24.20 13.54 0.12
C LEU A 197 -25.25 14.47 -0.47
N SER A 198 -24.94 15.76 -0.55
CA SER A 198 -25.82 16.71 -1.25
C SER A 198 -25.79 16.44 -2.75
N ARG A 199 -26.78 16.95 -3.50
CA ARG A 199 -26.83 16.81 -4.96
C ARG A 199 -25.56 17.34 -5.65
N GLU A 200 -25.09 18.52 -5.22
CA GLU A 200 -23.86 19.14 -5.73
C GLU A 200 -22.64 18.23 -5.53
N VAL A 201 -22.49 17.68 -4.32
CA VAL A 201 -21.40 16.76 -3.98
C VAL A 201 -21.50 15.44 -4.73
N SER A 202 -22.71 14.90 -4.84
CA SER A 202 -22.98 13.65 -5.56
C SER A 202 -22.56 13.74 -7.02
N HIS A 203 -22.89 14.86 -7.69
CA HIS A 203 -22.47 15.13 -9.06
C HIS A 203 -20.94 15.21 -9.19
N ALA A 204 -20.26 15.87 -8.24
CA ALA A 204 -18.80 15.98 -8.27
C ALA A 204 -18.08 14.65 -8.00
N VAL A 205 -18.68 13.76 -7.20
CA VAL A 205 -18.11 12.46 -6.82
C VAL A 205 -18.42 11.35 -7.85
N LEU A 206 -19.51 11.47 -8.62
CA LEU A 206 -19.90 10.49 -9.63
C LEU A 206 -18.77 10.13 -10.63
N PRO A 207 -18.02 11.09 -11.22
CA PRO A 207 -16.87 10.77 -12.09
C PRO A 207 -15.78 9.95 -11.40
N ILE A 208 -15.60 10.12 -10.09
CA ILE A 208 -14.65 9.33 -9.31
C ILE A 208 -15.12 7.87 -9.26
N TYR A 209 -16.39 7.62 -8.92
CA TYR A 209 -16.95 6.25 -8.92
C TYR A 209 -16.85 5.59 -10.30
N ARG A 210 -17.19 6.29 -11.38
CA ARG A 210 -17.06 5.78 -12.76
C ARG A 210 -15.63 5.37 -13.10
N ARG A 211 -14.64 6.21 -12.78
CA ARG A 211 -13.22 5.88 -13.01
C ARG A 211 -12.77 4.67 -12.19
N MET A 212 -13.23 4.58 -10.94
CA MET A 212 -12.81 3.54 -9.99
C MET A 212 -13.53 2.20 -10.18
N THR A 213 -14.60 2.17 -10.98
CA THR A 213 -15.35 0.97 -11.39
C THR A 213 -14.97 0.49 -12.79
N ASN A 214 -13.84 0.95 -13.35
CA ASN A 214 -13.37 0.49 -14.65
C ASN A 214 -13.24 -1.06 -14.67
N PRO A 215 -13.86 -1.77 -15.63
CA PRO A 215 -13.85 -3.23 -15.67
C PRO A 215 -12.44 -3.87 -15.67
N ILE A 216 -11.50 -3.26 -16.38
CA ILE A 216 -10.09 -3.73 -16.43
C ILE A 216 -9.45 -3.57 -15.05
N LEU A 217 -9.74 -2.47 -14.35
CA LEU A 217 -9.23 -2.21 -13.00
C LEU A 217 -9.79 -3.20 -12.00
N LEU A 218 -11.11 -3.45 -12.02
CA LEU A 218 -11.77 -4.40 -11.13
C LEU A 218 -11.26 -5.83 -11.36
N LYS A 219 -11.08 -6.25 -12.62
CA LYS A 219 -10.46 -7.53 -12.96
C LYS A 219 -9.05 -7.68 -12.36
N ARG A 220 -8.26 -6.60 -12.38
CA ARG A 220 -6.89 -6.60 -11.83
C ARG A 220 -6.81 -6.63 -10.31
N VAL A 221 -7.90 -6.37 -9.57
CA VAL A 221 -7.94 -6.47 -8.10
C VAL A 221 -8.74 -7.67 -7.57
N ALA A 222 -9.48 -8.38 -8.43
CA ALA A 222 -10.33 -9.51 -8.06
C ALA A 222 -9.59 -10.64 -7.34
N HIS A 223 -8.27 -10.74 -7.51
CA HIS A 223 -7.40 -11.72 -6.85
C HIS A 223 -7.14 -11.45 -5.35
N GLY A 224 -7.43 -10.25 -4.84
CA GLY A 224 -7.30 -9.93 -3.41
C GLY A 224 -5.87 -9.75 -2.85
N LYS A 225 -4.82 -9.94 -3.65
CA LYS A 225 -3.41 -9.90 -3.17
C LYS A 225 -2.93 -8.47 -2.89
N THR A 226 -1.96 -8.39 -2.00
CA THR A 226 -1.36 -7.13 -1.55
C THR A 226 0.16 -7.14 -1.66
N GLN A 227 0.77 -6.00 -2.00
CA GLN A 227 2.23 -5.90 -2.15
C GLN A 227 2.99 -6.11 -0.83
N ASN A 228 2.44 -5.64 0.30
CA ASN A 228 3.08 -5.68 1.61
C ASN A 228 2.42 -6.71 2.52
N SER A 229 2.73 -7.99 2.33
CA SER A 229 2.39 -9.00 3.34
C SER A 229 3.23 -8.76 4.60
N ASN A 230 2.59 -8.79 5.77
CA ASN A 230 3.23 -8.56 7.08
C ASN A 230 4.34 -9.59 7.38
N GLU A 231 4.32 -10.74 6.71
CA GLU A 231 5.35 -11.78 6.80
C GLU A 231 6.05 -12.01 5.46
N SER A 232 6.21 -10.95 4.67
CA SER A 232 7.05 -11.06 3.48
C SER A 232 8.52 -11.22 3.88
N LEU A 233 9.29 -11.97 3.09
CA LEU A 233 10.76 -12.03 3.18
C LEU A 233 11.36 -10.62 3.25
N HIS A 234 10.81 -9.68 2.49
CA HIS A 234 11.17 -8.26 2.55
C HIS A 234 11.08 -7.69 3.97
N ASN A 235 10.02 -7.97 4.74
CA ASN A 235 9.92 -7.47 6.11
C ASN A 235 11.05 -8.00 7.01
N VAL A 236 11.45 -9.26 6.82
CA VAL A 236 12.58 -9.84 7.56
C VAL A 236 13.89 -9.17 7.15
N MET A 237 14.13 -9.01 5.85
CA MET A 237 15.32 -8.32 5.32
C MET A 237 15.44 -6.90 5.87
N TRP A 238 14.37 -6.11 5.81
CA TRP A 238 14.38 -4.72 6.26
C TRP A 238 14.38 -4.58 7.78
N GLY A 239 13.97 -5.62 8.52
CA GLY A 239 14.20 -5.70 9.96
C GLY A 239 15.68 -5.84 10.34
N HIS A 240 16.49 -6.44 9.47
CA HIS A 240 17.96 -6.53 9.64
C HIS A 240 18.70 -5.32 9.08
N CYS A 241 18.14 -4.70 8.04
CA CYS A 241 18.76 -3.62 7.29
C CYS A 241 17.72 -2.52 7.00
N PRO A 242 17.52 -1.55 7.90
CA PRO A 242 16.50 -0.52 7.73
C PRO A 242 16.70 0.29 6.43
N LYS A 243 15.60 0.63 5.77
CA LYS A 243 15.62 1.35 4.48
C LYS A 243 15.95 2.83 4.62
N GLU A 244 15.78 3.34 5.83
CA GLU A 244 15.91 4.74 6.19
C GLU A 244 17.38 5.13 6.41
N VAL A 245 18.29 4.14 6.41
CA VAL A 245 19.71 4.33 6.69
C VAL A 245 20.52 3.88 5.49
N PHE A 246 21.48 4.70 5.07
CA PHE A 246 22.43 4.29 4.05
C PHE A 246 23.33 3.17 4.58
N VAL A 247 23.44 2.10 3.81
CA VAL A 247 24.20 0.88 4.14
C VAL A 247 25.02 0.44 2.93
N GLY A 248 26.21 -0.10 3.17
CA GLY A 248 27.06 -0.67 2.13
C GLY A 248 26.54 -2.00 1.59
N LYS A 249 27.01 -2.39 0.41
CA LYS A 249 26.61 -3.63 -0.31
C LYS A 249 26.75 -4.88 0.56
N ASP A 250 27.91 -5.09 1.19
CA ASP A 250 28.21 -6.29 1.97
C ASP A 250 27.23 -6.50 3.13
N ARG A 251 26.81 -5.39 3.76
CA ARG A 251 25.81 -5.43 4.84
C ARG A 251 24.43 -5.84 4.30
N VAL A 252 24.05 -5.33 3.12
CA VAL A 252 22.80 -5.72 2.47
C VAL A 252 22.82 -7.19 2.08
N GLU A 253 23.94 -7.69 1.54
CA GLU A 253 24.11 -9.11 1.17
C GLU A 253 24.03 -10.03 2.40
N ALA A 254 24.78 -9.72 3.46
CA ALA A 254 24.73 -10.47 4.71
C ALA A 254 23.33 -10.48 5.33
N ALA A 255 22.67 -9.32 5.42
CA ALA A 255 21.32 -9.20 5.93
C ALA A 255 20.29 -9.97 5.06
N THR A 256 20.49 -9.97 3.74
CA THR A 256 19.64 -10.72 2.81
C THR A 256 19.80 -12.23 3.02
N ALA A 257 21.04 -12.73 3.09
CA ALA A 257 21.32 -14.14 3.33
C ALA A 257 20.76 -14.61 4.67
N GLU A 258 20.97 -13.83 5.75
CA GLU A 258 20.44 -14.13 7.07
C GLU A 258 18.90 -14.12 7.08
N ALA A 259 18.28 -13.15 6.40
CA ALA A 259 16.82 -13.07 6.30
C ALA A 259 16.23 -14.26 5.56
N VAL A 260 16.84 -14.68 4.44
CA VAL A 260 16.41 -15.88 3.68
C VAL A 260 16.53 -17.14 4.55
N ALA A 261 17.64 -17.30 5.26
CA ALA A 261 17.86 -18.42 6.16
C ALA A 261 16.79 -18.46 7.27
N LYS A 262 16.54 -17.31 7.92
CA LYS A 262 15.52 -17.17 8.97
C LYS A 262 14.10 -17.37 8.47
N PHE A 263 13.79 -16.88 7.28
CA PHE A 263 12.47 -17.02 6.69
C PHE A 263 12.14 -18.49 6.42
N ASN A 264 13.10 -19.25 5.90
CA ASN A 264 12.89 -20.65 5.53
C ASN A 264 13.05 -21.65 6.68
N ARG A 265 13.98 -21.41 7.61
CA ARG A 265 14.35 -22.38 8.67
C ARG A 265 14.17 -21.84 10.09
N GLY A 266 13.63 -20.64 10.26
CA GLY A 266 13.54 -19.97 11.56
C GLY A 266 14.90 -19.50 12.07
N ASN A 267 14.93 -19.05 13.32
CA ASN A 267 16.15 -18.56 13.97
C ASN A 267 17.18 -19.67 14.18
N PHE A 268 16.78 -20.95 14.16
CA PHE A 268 17.73 -22.07 14.20
C PHE A 268 18.73 -22.07 13.05
N ALA A 269 18.41 -21.45 11.90
CA ALA A 269 19.36 -21.29 10.80
C ALA A 269 20.66 -20.56 11.21
N LEU A 270 20.58 -19.69 12.23
CA LEU A 270 21.75 -19.01 12.77
C LEU A 270 22.73 -19.98 13.45
N ALA A 271 22.25 -21.09 14.02
CA ALA A 271 23.13 -22.10 14.59
C ALA A 271 24.07 -22.70 13.54
N GLN A 272 23.57 -22.96 12.33
CA GLN A 272 24.40 -23.48 11.22
C GLN A 272 25.47 -22.47 10.78
N VAL A 273 25.15 -21.17 10.80
CA VAL A 273 26.10 -20.10 10.50
C VAL A 273 27.16 -20.00 11.59
N MET A 274 26.75 -20.06 12.87
CA MET A 274 27.67 -20.03 14.01
C MET A 274 28.65 -21.21 13.99
N ASP A 275 28.15 -22.41 13.69
CA ASP A 275 28.97 -23.62 13.56
C ASP A 275 30.05 -23.45 12.48
N HIS A 276 29.65 -22.95 11.30
CA HIS A 276 30.59 -22.69 10.20
C HIS A 276 31.64 -21.61 10.54
N MET A 277 31.29 -20.64 11.37
CA MET A 277 32.20 -19.62 11.89
C MET A 277 33.03 -20.11 13.09
N SER A 278 32.92 -21.39 13.46
CA SER A 278 33.57 -21.96 14.64
C SER A 278 33.20 -21.25 15.95
N LEU A 279 31.98 -20.71 16.03
CA LEU A 279 31.44 -20.10 17.24
C LEU A 279 30.79 -21.17 18.12
N PRO A 280 31.03 -21.16 19.44
CA PRO A 280 30.50 -22.18 20.33
C PRO A 280 28.96 -22.11 20.40
N ILE A 281 28.33 -23.25 20.14
CA ILE A 281 26.88 -23.43 20.28
C ILE A 281 26.66 -24.20 21.58
N THR A 282 26.00 -23.55 22.53
CA THR A 282 25.69 -24.14 23.84
C THR A 282 24.19 -24.42 23.94
N GLU A 283 23.78 -25.14 24.99
CA GLU A 283 22.35 -25.31 25.32
C GLU A 283 21.63 -23.97 25.51
N LEU A 284 22.33 -22.93 26.01
CA LEU A 284 21.81 -21.58 26.12
C LEU A 284 21.54 -20.97 24.74
N THR A 285 22.45 -21.16 23.79
CA THR A 285 22.27 -20.73 22.40
C THR A 285 21.03 -21.37 21.79
N HIS A 286 20.89 -22.70 21.89
CA HIS A 286 19.71 -23.42 21.40
C HIS A 286 18.41 -22.93 22.05
N SER A 287 18.42 -22.79 23.38
CA SER A 287 17.26 -22.30 24.13
C SER A 287 16.86 -20.88 23.72
N ALA A 288 17.82 -20.00 23.48
CA ALA A 288 17.57 -18.64 23.03
C ALA A 288 16.98 -18.59 21.62
N LEU A 289 17.51 -19.38 20.68
CA LEU A 289 16.99 -19.46 19.31
C LEU A 289 15.56 -20.04 19.29
N ALA A 290 15.31 -21.12 20.04
CA ALA A 290 13.99 -21.72 20.18
C ALA A 290 12.97 -20.72 20.78
N LYS A 291 13.37 -19.95 21.80
CA LYS A 291 12.54 -18.89 22.39
C LYS A 291 12.21 -17.80 21.36
N LYS A 292 13.17 -17.38 20.55
CA LYS A 292 12.94 -16.39 19.47
C LYS A 292 11.94 -16.90 18.44
N ASP A 293 12.05 -18.17 18.02
CA ASP A 293 11.10 -18.77 17.09
C ASP A 293 9.71 -18.92 17.70
N LYS A 294 9.61 -19.32 18.98
CA LYS A 294 8.32 -19.35 19.69
C LYS A 294 7.65 -17.98 19.71
N VAL A 295 8.39 -16.92 20.02
CA VAL A 295 7.87 -15.54 20.01
C VAL A 295 7.47 -15.10 18.59
N ARG A 296 8.23 -15.49 17.57
CA ARG A 296 7.91 -15.19 16.17
C ARG A 296 6.57 -15.81 15.76
N VAL A 297 6.36 -17.10 16.06
CA VAL A 297 5.10 -17.81 15.79
C VAL A 297 3.94 -17.18 16.56
N GLN A 298 4.11 -16.89 17.85
CA GLN A 298 3.07 -16.23 18.64
C GLN A 298 2.70 -14.84 18.10
N LYS A 299 3.68 -14.07 17.59
CA LYS A 299 3.41 -12.77 16.95
C LYS A 299 2.64 -12.94 15.65
N ALA A 300 2.96 -13.95 14.85
CA ALA A 300 2.25 -14.30 13.62
C ALA A 300 0.78 -14.62 13.90
N GLU A 301 0.52 -15.54 14.84
CA GLU A 301 -0.83 -15.93 15.26
C GLU A 301 -1.64 -14.74 15.80
N ARG A 302 -1.02 -13.91 16.66
CA ARG A 302 -1.65 -12.66 17.15
C ARG A 302 -1.90 -11.64 16.04
N ALA A 303 -1.13 -11.65 14.95
CA ALA A 303 -1.34 -10.73 13.84
C ALA A 303 -2.56 -11.11 12.99
N THR A 304 -2.99 -12.37 13.06
CA THR A 304 -4.21 -12.90 12.43
C THR A 304 -5.42 -12.94 13.37
N ASP A 305 -5.20 -12.92 14.68
CA ASP A 305 -6.27 -12.91 15.68
C ASP A 305 -7.17 -11.66 15.56
N VAL A 306 -8.49 -11.88 15.52
CA VAL A 306 -9.48 -10.82 15.24
C VAL A 306 -9.47 -9.75 16.33
N ALA A 307 -9.42 -10.14 17.60
CA ALA A 307 -9.43 -9.23 18.74
C ALA A 307 -8.14 -8.39 18.79
N ALA A 308 -6.98 -9.03 18.60
CA ALA A 308 -5.69 -8.36 18.54
C ALA A 308 -5.59 -7.40 17.35
N VAL A 309 -6.13 -7.76 16.19
CA VAL A 309 -6.22 -6.89 15.01
C VAL A 309 -7.11 -5.68 15.30
N ALA A 310 -8.26 -5.87 15.93
CA ALA A 310 -9.17 -4.79 16.32
C ALA A 310 -8.50 -3.83 17.33
N ALA A 311 -7.88 -4.37 18.38
CA ALA A 311 -7.15 -3.60 19.38
C ALA A 311 -5.99 -2.81 18.76
N ARG A 312 -5.24 -3.43 17.82
CA ARG A 312 -4.17 -2.75 17.08
C ARG A 312 -4.73 -1.59 16.25
N ARG A 313 -5.83 -1.81 15.51
CA ARG A 313 -6.49 -0.75 14.72
C ARG A 313 -6.92 0.42 15.60
N ALA A 314 -7.53 0.14 16.76
CA ALA A 314 -7.93 1.16 17.72
C ALA A 314 -6.74 1.99 18.23
N ARG A 315 -5.61 1.33 18.58
CA ARG A 315 -4.39 2.04 18.98
C ARG A 315 -3.81 2.90 17.86
N CYS A 316 -3.73 2.39 16.64
CA CYS A 316 -3.24 3.14 15.49
C CYS A 316 -4.13 4.36 15.19
N ALA A 317 -5.46 4.19 15.22
CA ALA A 317 -6.40 5.30 15.07
C ALA A 317 -6.27 6.34 16.19
N GLY A 318 -6.02 5.89 17.43
CA GLY A 318 -5.75 6.78 18.56
C GLY A 318 -4.49 7.64 18.35
N ARG A 319 -3.38 7.02 17.92
CA ARG A 319 -2.14 7.75 17.60
C ARG A 319 -2.33 8.72 16.44
N GLN A 320 -3.05 8.30 15.40
CA GLN A 320 -3.33 9.16 14.26
C GLN A 320 -4.13 10.40 14.68
N ARG A 321 -5.16 10.23 15.52
CA ARG A 321 -5.93 11.37 16.06
C ARG A 321 -5.05 12.31 16.90
N GLN A 322 -4.14 11.77 17.70
CA GLN A 322 -3.20 12.60 18.47
C GLN A 322 -2.24 13.37 17.57
N LEU A 323 -1.75 12.76 16.49
CA LEU A 323 -0.91 13.44 15.50
C LEU A 323 -1.70 14.57 14.83
N GLU A 324 -2.92 14.28 14.37
CA GLU A 324 -3.78 15.26 13.72
C GLU A 324 -4.13 16.43 14.64
N GLN A 325 -4.39 16.17 15.92
CA GLN A 325 -4.60 17.23 16.91
C GLN A 325 -3.36 18.11 17.10
N ARG A 326 -2.15 17.55 16.98
CA ARG A 326 -0.91 18.32 17.02
C ARG A 326 -0.73 19.15 15.75
N GLU A 327 -0.94 18.54 14.58
CA GLU A 327 -0.89 19.24 13.28
C GLU A 327 -1.90 20.41 13.24
N ASP A 328 -3.13 20.21 13.76
CA ASP A 328 -4.15 21.25 13.84
C ASP A 328 -3.76 22.39 14.82
N GLN A 329 -3.03 22.07 15.90
CA GLN A 329 -2.51 23.07 16.85
C GLN A 329 -1.30 23.82 16.31
N GLU A 330 -0.43 23.15 15.57
CA GLU A 330 0.79 23.70 14.98
C GLU A 330 0.50 24.61 13.77
N GLY A 331 -0.64 24.42 13.10
CA GLY A 331 -1.00 25.16 11.89
C GLY A 331 -0.16 24.72 10.67
N GLU A 332 -0.24 25.45 9.55
CA GLU A 332 0.62 25.17 8.39
C GLU A 332 2.06 25.61 8.67
N VAL A 333 2.91 24.66 9.09
CA VAL A 333 4.33 24.92 9.39
C VAL A 333 5.22 24.89 8.14
N TYR A 334 4.77 24.27 7.04
CA TYR A 334 5.52 24.22 5.77
C TYR A 334 4.61 24.01 4.54
N GLY A 335 4.66 24.96 3.62
CA GLY A 335 3.99 24.91 2.31
C GLY A 335 4.95 25.38 1.22
N ALA A 336 4.87 24.79 0.02
CA ALA A 336 5.67 25.22 -1.12
C ALA A 336 5.34 26.68 -1.47
N GLY A 337 6.28 27.60 -1.20
CA GLY A 337 6.12 29.04 -1.42
C GLY A 337 5.98 29.92 -0.18
N LEU A 338 5.95 29.34 1.03
CA LEU A 338 5.98 30.11 2.29
C LEU A 338 7.44 30.43 2.70
N MET A 339 8.13 31.24 1.90
CA MET A 339 9.19 32.11 2.45
C MET A 339 8.57 33.48 2.58
N GLY A 340 8.46 33.97 3.81
CA GLY A 340 7.89 35.29 4.09
C GLY A 340 8.59 36.35 3.27
N ASP A 341 7.81 37.26 2.68
CA ASP A 341 8.30 38.57 2.31
C ASP A 341 8.88 39.20 3.57
N GLY A 342 10.21 39.19 3.67
CA GLY A 342 10.93 40.01 4.62
C GLY A 342 10.74 41.46 4.20
N GLY A 343 9.76 42.13 4.83
CA GLY A 343 9.68 43.57 4.83
C GLY A 343 10.86 44.14 5.62
N GLU A 344 11.66 44.97 4.95
CA GLU A 344 12.37 46.08 5.58
C GLU A 344 11.39 47.20 5.94
#